data_AF-A0YRZ4-F1
#
_entry.id   AF-A0YRZ4-F1
#
_cell.length_a   1.000
_cell.length_b   1.000
_cell.length_c   1.000
_cell.angle_alpha   90.00
_cell.angle_beta   90.00
_cell.angle_gamma   90.00
#
_symmetry.space_group_name_H-M   'P 1'
#
loop_
_entity.id
_entity.type
_entity.pdbx_description
1 polymer ?
#
loop_
_entity_poly.entity_id
_entity_poly.type
_entity_poly.pdbx_seq_one_letter_code
_entity_poly.pdbx_strand_id
1 'polypeptide(L)'
;MTRVLTLSLLKIEAGNFVQELKKRAIPQLYGITDGKAVGTYVEQTFNQYLGIKYLYNLGNAASGIDFPELEVDLKVTSIRQPQSSCPFRDASQKVYGLGYHLLVFAYEKLDIHESRTATLNFQHAIFVEKKRTGDYQTTYGLREILRRQGNKDDIIAFLEERNLPLDEIGRELLADRIIDQPPELGYLTISNALQWRLQYRRIIDQAQMETLGVENLLRERLL
;
A
#
# COMPACT_ATOMS: atom_id res chain seq x y z
N MET A 1 20.68 0.84 25.15
CA MET A 1 19.69 -0.24 24.93
C MET A 1 19.09 -0.04 23.55
N THR A 2 19.18 -1.04 22.67
CA THR A 2 18.56 -0.99 21.33
C THR A 2 17.04 -1.10 21.49
N ARG A 3 16.29 -0.16 20.93
CA ARG A 3 14.82 -0.10 21.06
C ARG A 3 14.16 -1.01 20.02
N VAL A 4 13.13 -1.76 20.39
CA VAL A 4 12.36 -2.57 19.42
C VAL A 4 11.53 -1.65 18.51
N LEU A 5 11.52 -1.93 17.21
CA LEU A 5 10.69 -1.18 16.26
C LEU A 5 9.22 -1.53 16.47
N THR A 6 8.38 -0.52 16.74
CA THR A 6 6.93 -0.69 16.81
C THR A 6 6.26 -0.06 15.60
N LEU A 7 5.00 -0.41 15.34
CA LEU A 7 4.24 0.17 14.23
C LEU A 7 4.18 1.70 14.31
N SER A 8 3.96 2.26 15.51
CA SER A 8 3.95 3.71 15.73
C SER A 8 5.29 4.35 15.44
N LEU A 9 6.41 3.70 15.81
CA LEU A 9 7.75 4.18 15.52
C LEU A 9 8.06 4.08 14.03
N LEU A 10 7.69 2.99 13.36
CA LEU A 10 7.84 2.84 11.92
C LEU A 10 7.16 3.99 11.16
N LYS A 11 5.93 4.37 11.53
CA LYS A 11 5.22 5.50 10.90
C LYS A 11 5.97 6.83 11.07
N ILE A 12 6.46 7.11 12.29
CA ILE A 12 7.23 8.33 12.57
C ILE A 12 8.54 8.34 11.77
N GLU A 13 9.27 7.23 11.81
CA GLU A 13 10.56 7.08 11.15
C GLU A 13 10.44 7.07 9.63
N ALA A 14 9.35 6.55 9.08
CA ALA A 14 9.04 6.62 7.65
C ALA A 14 8.90 8.08 7.17
N GLY A 15 8.16 8.91 7.91
CA GLY A 15 8.03 10.35 7.61
C GLY A 15 9.38 11.09 7.70
N ASN A 16 10.14 10.84 8.76
CA ASN A 16 11.47 11.43 8.96
C ASN A 16 12.45 11.02 7.84
N PHE A 17 12.46 9.72 7.52
CA PHE A 17 13.35 9.14 6.52
C PHE A 17 13.18 9.78 5.15
N VAL A 18 11.95 9.92 4.66
CA VAL A 18 11.72 10.48 3.32
C VAL A 18 12.08 11.98 3.26
N GLN A 19 11.91 12.72 4.37
CA GLN A 19 12.33 14.12 4.47
C GLN A 19 13.85 14.26 4.50
N GLU A 20 14.55 13.34 5.15
CA GLU A 20 16.00 13.29 5.15
C GLU A 20 16.56 12.88 3.78
N LEU A 21 16.03 11.79 3.20
CA LEU A 21 16.48 11.26 1.92
C LEU A 21 16.24 12.25 0.78
N LYS A 22 15.15 13.02 0.81
CA LYS A 22 14.86 14.08 -0.17
C LYS A 22 15.97 15.12 -0.30
N LYS A 23 16.76 15.35 0.75
CA LYS A 23 17.85 16.35 0.76
C LYS A 23 19.16 15.81 0.20
N ARG A 24 19.25 14.50 -0.05
CA ARG A 24 20.49 13.84 -0.49
C ARG A 24 20.61 13.88 -2.02
N ALA A 25 21.79 14.27 -2.49
CA ALA A 25 22.21 14.02 -3.86
C ALA A 25 22.67 12.57 -3.99
N ILE A 26 22.11 11.81 -4.93
CA ILE A 26 22.30 10.36 -5.07
C ILE A 26 22.94 10.06 -6.43
N PRO A 27 24.27 9.98 -6.53
CA PRO A 27 24.97 9.64 -7.78
C PRO A 27 24.52 8.30 -8.38
N GLN A 28 24.24 7.30 -7.54
CA GLN A 28 23.88 5.93 -7.94
C GLN A 28 22.57 5.86 -8.76
N LEU A 29 21.72 6.88 -8.64
CA LEU A 29 20.44 6.93 -9.33
C LEU A 29 20.45 7.86 -10.56
N TYR A 30 21.52 8.60 -10.84
CA TYR A 30 21.58 9.48 -11.99
C TYR A 30 21.42 8.70 -13.30
N GLY A 31 20.50 9.13 -14.17
CA GLY A 31 20.19 8.44 -15.44
C GLY A 31 19.39 7.15 -15.31
N ILE A 32 19.13 6.66 -14.08
CA ILE A 32 18.29 5.48 -13.85
C ILE A 32 16.81 5.84 -14.06
N THR A 33 16.17 5.14 -14.99
CA THR A 33 14.73 5.26 -15.30
C THR A 33 13.92 4.05 -14.83
N ASP A 34 14.59 2.93 -14.50
CA ASP A 34 13.94 1.75 -13.94
C ASP A 34 13.44 2.03 -12.52
N GLY A 35 12.12 2.09 -12.36
CA GLY A 35 11.49 2.32 -11.05
C GLY A 35 11.76 1.20 -10.05
N LYS A 36 12.04 -0.04 -10.49
CA LYS A 36 12.42 -1.13 -9.59
C LYS A 36 13.78 -0.89 -8.96
N ALA A 37 14.75 -0.43 -9.76
CA ALA A 37 16.08 -0.09 -9.26
C ALA A 37 16.03 1.06 -8.24
N VAL A 38 15.22 2.10 -8.51
CA VAL A 38 15.00 3.20 -7.56
C VAL A 38 14.30 2.70 -6.29
N GLY A 39 13.25 1.87 -6.42
CA GLY A 39 12.55 1.28 -5.29
C GLY A 39 13.47 0.45 -4.40
N THR A 40 14.28 -0.43 -5.00
CA THR A 40 15.28 -1.25 -4.31
C THR A 40 16.27 -0.40 -3.53
N TYR A 41 16.77 0.70 -4.14
CA TYR A 41 17.67 1.62 -3.45
C TYR A 41 17.02 2.25 -2.21
N VAL A 42 15.77 2.71 -2.33
CA VAL A 42 15.04 3.34 -1.22
C VAL A 42 14.75 2.32 -0.12
N GLU A 43 14.32 1.11 -0.46
CA GLU A 43 14.07 0.00 0.47
C GLU A 43 15.34 -0.35 1.27
N GLN A 44 16.47 -0.53 0.58
CA GLN A 44 17.76 -0.82 1.23
C GLN A 44 18.19 0.32 2.15
N THR A 45 18.07 1.57 1.69
CA THR A 45 18.46 2.75 2.46
C THR A 45 17.56 2.93 3.69
N PHE A 46 16.26 2.64 3.57
CA PHE A 46 15.32 2.72 4.69
C PHE A 46 15.61 1.64 5.74
N ASN A 47 15.91 0.43 5.29
CA ASN A 47 16.31 -0.65 6.19
C ASN A 47 17.62 -0.32 6.94
N GLN A 48 18.62 0.22 6.26
CA GLN A 48 19.85 0.69 6.93
C GLN A 48 19.55 1.79 7.95
N TYR A 49 18.70 2.76 7.57
CA TYR A 49 18.28 3.84 8.45
C TYR A 49 17.60 3.34 9.73
N LEU A 50 16.70 2.35 9.62
CA LEU A 50 16.05 1.73 10.77
C LEU A 50 16.99 0.84 11.58
N GLY A 51 17.85 0.06 10.91
CA GLY A 51 18.75 -0.91 11.54
C GLY A 51 19.84 -0.30 12.43
N ILE A 52 20.15 0.98 12.24
CA ILE A 52 21.04 1.74 13.14
C ILE A 52 20.34 2.09 14.47
N LYS A 53 19.01 2.24 14.45
CA LYS A 53 18.22 2.79 15.57
C LYS A 53 17.44 1.73 16.35
N TYR A 54 17.00 0.69 15.66
CA TYR A 54 16.02 -0.26 16.18
C TYR A 54 16.44 -1.71 15.95
N LEU A 55 16.00 -2.57 16.87
CA LEU A 55 16.00 -4.02 16.68
C LEU A 55 14.69 -4.43 16.01
N TYR A 56 14.79 -5.07 14.85
CA TYR A 56 13.68 -5.68 14.13
C TYR A 56 14.20 -6.74 13.15
N ASN A 57 13.33 -7.66 12.76
CA ASN A 57 13.64 -8.63 11.72
C ASN A 57 13.40 -8.03 10.35
N LEU A 58 14.46 -7.96 9.52
CA LEU A 58 14.30 -7.68 8.10
C LEU A 58 13.46 -8.80 7.47
N GLY A 59 12.43 -8.42 6.72
CA GLY A 59 11.67 -9.35 5.89
C GLY A 59 12.61 -10.14 4.97
N ASN A 60 12.42 -11.45 4.95
CA ASN A 60 13.08 -12.31 3.97
C ASN A 60 12.23 -12.36 2.69
N ALA A 61 12.89 -12.43 1.52
CA ALA A 61 12.23 -12.49 0.21
C ALA A 61 11.18 -13.62 0.09
N ALA A 62 11.24 -14.63 0.96
CA ALA A 62 10.30 -15.74 1.03
C ALA A 62 8.91 -15.36 1.58
N SER A 63 8.81 -14.37 2.47
CA SER A 63 7.52 -13.93 3.04
C SER A 63 6.77 -12.93 2.14
N GLY A 64 7.51 -12.18 1.32
CA GLY A 64 6.96 -11.14 0.44
C GLY A 64 6.44 -9.90 1.17
N ILE A 65 6.78 -9.71 2.45
CA ILE A 65 6.43 -8.56 3.29
C ILE A 65 7.72 -7.99 3.90
N ASP A 66 7.95 -6.68 3.78
CA ASP A 66 9.19 -6.04 4.24
C ASP A 66 9.38 -6.03 5.76
N PHE A 67 8.29 -5.88 6.53
CA PHE A 67 8.30 -5.88 8.00
C PHE A 67 7.30 -6.92 8.54
N PRO A 68 7.63 -8.23 8.53
CA PRO A 68 6.69 -9.29 8.87
C PRO A 68 6.11 -9.20 10.29
N GLU A 69 6.91 -8.85 11.29
CA GLU A 69 6.47 -8.72 12.69
C GLU A 69 5.46 -7.57 12.91
N LEU A 70 5.49 -6.58 12.02
CA LEU A 70 4.57 -5.45 12.04
C LEU A 70 3.44 -5.61 11.00
N GLU A 71 3.46 -6.71 10.24
CA GLU A 71 2.58 -6.93 9.09
C GLU A 71 2.57 -5.72 8.14
N VAL A 72 3.74 -5.14 7.82
CA VAL A 72 3.83 -3.98 6.91
C VAL A 72 4.64 -4.31 5.66
N ASP A 73 4.02 -4.10 4.51
CA ASP A 73 4.67 -4.20 3.20
C ASP A 73 4.95 -2.79 2.67
N LEU A 74 6.18 -2.53 2.24
CA LEU A 74 6.63 -1.26 1.71
C LEU A 74 6.46 -1.24 0.19
N LYS A 75 5.98 -0.12 -0.32
CA LYS A 75 5.85 0.12 -1.75
C LYS A 75 6.46 1.47 -2.08
N VAL A 76 7.53 1.44 -2.87
CA VAL A 76 8.17 2.64 -3.39
C VAL A 76 7.81 2.78 -4.86
N THR A 77 7.20 3.91 -5.22
CA THR A 77 6.66 4.12 -6.57
C THR A 77 6.90 5.54 -7.07
N SER A 78 7.16 5.68 -8.37
CA SER A 78 7.20 6.98 -9.04
C SER A 78 5.78 7.52 -9.22
N ILE A 79 5.56 8.81 -9.02
CA ILE A 79 4.28 9.45 -9.35
C ILE A 79 4.09 9.61 -10.87
N ARG A 80 5.19 9.69 -11.62
CA ARG A 80 5.16 9.89 -13.09
C ARG A 80 4.93 8.58 -13.82
N GLN A 81 5.52 7.50 -13.32
CA GLN A 81 5.40 6.16 -13.87
C GLN A 81 5.22 5.18 -12.72
N PRO A 82 4.00 5.05 -12.17
CA PRO A 82 3.76 4.18 -11.04
C PRO A 82 4.21 2.76 -11.32
N GLN A 83 5.13 2.28 -10.49
CA GLN A 83 5.48 0.87 -10.49
C GLN A 83 4.41 0.12 -9.72
N SER A 84 3.96 -0.95 -10.34
CA SER A 84 2.71 -1.59 -9.98
C SER A 84 3.01 -3.01 -9.53
N SER A 85 3.53 -3.11 -8.31
CA SER A 85 3.70 -4.37 -7.60
C SER A 85 2.63 -4.46 -6.51
N CYS A 86 1.52 -5.12 -6.79
CA CYS A 86 0.73 -5.87 -5.81
C CYS A 86 -0.50 -6.45 -6.52
N PRO A 87 -0.47 -7.70 -7.00
CA PRO A 87 -1.70 -8.38 -7.33
C PRO A 87 -2.28 -8.90 -6.02
N PHE A 88 -3.54 -8.56 -5.73
CA PHE A 88 -4.34 -9.47 -4.90
C PHE A 88 -4.13 -10.90 -5.41
N ARG A 89 -4.09 -11.89 -4.53
CA ARG A 89 -3.86 -13.28 -4.92
C ARG A 89 -5.15 -13.97 -5.33
N ASP A 90 -6.26 -13.48 -4.80
CA ASP A 90 -7.59 -14.03 -5.01
C ASP A 90 -8.68 -12.95 -4.86
N ALA A 91 -9.90 -13.33 -5.20
CA ALA A 91 -11.06 -12.44 -5.09
C ALA A 91 -11.42 -12.10 -3.63
N SER A 92 -11.07 -12.96 -2.66
CA SER A 92 -11.31 -12.67 -1.24
C SER A 92 -10.48 -11.48 -0.77
N GLN A 93 -9.23 -11.35 -1.24
CA GLN A 93 -8.42 -10.15 -0.95
C GLN A 93 -9.03 -8.88 -1.56
N LYS A 94 -9.79 -9.01 -2.66
CA LYS A 94 -10.53 -7.86 -3.22
C LYS A 94 -11.61 -7.33 -2.28
N VAL A 95 -12.19 -8.21 -1.49
CA VAL A 95 -13.25 -7.89 -0.53
C VAL A 95 -12.70 -7.56 0.86
N TYR A 96 -11.75 -8.35 1.37
CA TYR A 96 -11.27 -8.26 2.75
C TYR A 96 -9.89 -7.59 2.90
N GLY A 97 -9.23 -7.27 1.79
CA GLY A 97 -7.90 -6.68 1.78
C GLY A 97 -6.76 -7.70 1.80
N LEU A 98 -5.55 -7.17 1.89
CA LEU A 98 -4.28 -7.90 1.73
C LEU A 98 -3.93 -8.81 2.90
N GLY A 99 -4.51 -8.55 4.08
CA GLY A 99 -4.13 -9.19 5.34
C GLY A 99 -2.93 -8.54 6.04
N TYR A 100 -2.36 -7.48 5.47
CA TYR A 100 -1.24 -6.71 6.02
C TYR A 100 -1.41 -5.22 5.71
N HIS A 101 -0.70 -4.38 6.46
CA HIS A 101 -0.63 -2.93 6.28
C HIS A 101 0.22 -2.56 5.06
N LEU A 102 -0.10 -1.44 4.42
CA LEU A 102 0.74 -0.89 3.35
C LEU A 102 1.41 0.40 3.80
N LEU A 103 2.72 0.49 3.57
CA LEU A 103 3.48 1.73 3.63
C LEU A 103 3.86 2.12 2.20
N VAL A 104 3.43 3.30 1.75
CA VAL A 104 3.65 3.75 0.37
C VAL A 104 4.49 5.01 0.34
N PHE A 105 5.61 4.98 -0.37
CA PHE A 105 6.42 6.14 -0.70
C PHE A 105 6.26 6.49 -2.18
N ALA A 106 5.63 7.62 -2.45
CA ALA A 106 5.44 8.13 -3.81
C ALA A 106 6.43 9.28 -4.06
N TYR A 107 7.34 9.08 -5.02
CA TYR A 107 8.42 10.02 -5.32
C TYR A 107 8.34 10.57 -6.74
N GLU A 108 8.94 11.73 -6.91
CA GLU A 108 9.37 12.27 -8.19
C GLU A 108 10.89 12.30 -8.23
N LYS A 109 11.49 11.72 -9.27
CA LYS A 109 12.94 11.72 -9.46
C LYS A 109 13.35 12.85 -10.38
N LEU A 110 14.38 13.60 -9.97
CA LEU A 110 15.01 14.65 -10.77
C LEU A 110 16.49 14.35 -10.92
N ASP A 111 16.99 14.34 -12.15
CA ASP A 111 18.42 14.24 -12.45
C ASP A 111 19.03 15.64 -12.58
N ILE A 112 20.14 15.87 -11.87
CA ILE A 112 20.91 17.11 -11.87
C ILE A 112 22.19 16.85 -12.66
N HIS A 113 22.28 17.45 -13.85
CA HIS A 113 23.33 17.16 -14.81
C HIS A 113 24.72 17.59 -14.33
N GLU A 114 24.80 18.78 -13.73
CA GLU A 114 26.05 19.43 -13.30
C GLU A 114 26.80 18.60 -12.25
N SER A 115 26.07 17.97 -11.33
CA SER A 115 26.63 17.12 -10.28
C SER A 115 26.60 15.63 -10.62
N ARG A 116 25.97 15.25 -11.75
CA ARG A 116 25.68 13.86 -12.14
C ARG A 116 25.04 13.06 -11.00
N THR A 117 24.04 13.67 -10.35
CA THR A 117 23.30 13.06 -9.25
C THR A 117 21.79 13.11 -9.49
N ALA A 118 21.05 12.23 -8.82
CA ALA A 118 19.60 12.32 -8.76
C ALA A 118 19.14 12.77 -7.37
N THR A 119 17.98 13.42 -7.30
CA THR A 119 17.24 13.66 -6.06
C THR A 119 15.86 13.00 -6.14
N LEU A 120 15.35 12.54 -4.99
CA LEU A 120 14.02 11.94 -4.88
C LEU A 120 13.13 12.88 -4.06
N ASN A 121 12.23 13.58 -4.74
CA ASN A 121 11.22 14.40 -4.09
C ASN A 121 10.02 13.54 -3.72
N PHE A 122 9.98 13.07 -2.47
CA PHE A 122 8.82 12.34 -1.94
C PHE A 122 7.63 13.29 -1.77
N GLN A 123 6.62 13.14 -2.63
CA GLN A 123 5.39 13.93 -2.56
C GLN A 123 4.39 13.32 -1.57
N HIS A 124 4.44 11.99 -1.38
CA HIS A 124 3.57 11.29 -0.44
C HIS A 124 4.34 10.21 0.32
N ALA A 125 4.09 10.12 1.62
CA ALA A 125 4.36 8.94 2.44
C ALA A 125 3.07 8.59 3.16
N ILE A 126 2.49 7.42 2.85
CA ILE A 126 1.14 7.05 3.27
C ILE A 126 1.18 5.71 3.98
N PHE A 127 0.50 5.63 5.12
CA PHE A 127 0.24 4.37 5.80
C PHE A 127 -1.23 3.97 5.66
N VAL A 128 -1.49 2.74 5.21
CA VAL A 128 -2.83 2.18 5.07
C VAL A 128 -2.96 1.00 6.04
N GLU A 129 -3.96 1.05 6.91
CA GLU A 129 -4.26 -0.03 7.83
C GLU A 129 -4.70 -1.29 7.09
N LYS A 130 -4.30 -2.48 7.60
CA LYS A 130 -4.63 -3.76 6.98
C LYS A 130 -6.11 -3.93 6.66
N LYS A 131 -6.98 -3.49 7.57
CA LYS A 131 -8.45 -3.52 7.43
C LYS A 131 -9.00 -2.59 6.35
N ARG A 132 -8.20 -1.61 5.91
CA ARG A 132 -8.51 -0.63 4.86
C ARG A 132 -7.94 -1.00 3.50
N THR A 133 -7.30 -2.16 3.38
CA THR A 133 -6.63 -2.58 2.14
C THR A 133 -7.55 -3.25 1.11
N GLY A 134 -8.85 -3.39 1.36
CA GLY A 134 -9.81 -3.88 0.36
C GLY A 134 -9.97 -2.93 -0.84
N ASP A 135 -10.49 -3.44 -1.96
CA ASP A 135 -10.84 -2.60 -3.11
C ASP A 135 -12.05 -1.73 -2.77
N TYR A 136 -11.90 -0.42 -2.91
CA TYR A 136 -12.94 0.55 -2.54
C TYR A 136 -14.25 0.29 -3.28
N GLN A 137 -14.20 0.11 -4.60
CA GLN A 137 -15.43 -0.04 -5.40
C GLN A 137 -16.16 -1.34 -5.05
N THR A 138 -15.42 -2.42 -4.86
CA THR A 138 -15.97 -3.72 -4.48
C THR A 138 -16.58 -3.68 -3.08
N THR A 139 -15.83 -3.20 -2.08
CA THR A 139 -16.32 -3.13 -0.69
C THR A 139 -17.46 -2.14 -0.53
N TYR A 140 -17.43 -1.00 -1.22
CA TYR A 140 -18.52 -0.02 -1.22
C TYR A 140 -19.81 -0.64 -1.79
N GLY A 141 -19.75 -1.29 -2.95
CA GLY A 141 -20.91 -1.93 -3.58
C GLY A 141 -21.54 -3.01 -2.70
N LEU A 142 -20.71 -3.91 -2.15
CA LEU A 142 -21.17 -4.97 -1.24
C LEU A 142 -21.86 -4.40 0.01
N ARG A 143 -21.26 -3.35 0.62
CA ARG A 143 -21.85 -2.70 1.79
C ARG A 143 -23.17 -2.02 1.46
N GLU A 144 -23.32 -1.44 0.27
CA GLU A 144 -24.58 -0.85 -0.18
C GLU A 144 -25.68 -1.90 -0.40
N ILE A 145 -25.34 -3.06 -0.96
CA ILE A 145 -26.28 -4.19 -1.11
C ILE A 145 -26.80 -4.63 0.26
N LEU A 146 -25.87 -4.90 1.20
CA LEU A 146 -26.21 -5.30 2.56
C LEU A 146 -27.05 -4.22 3.28
N ARG A 147 -26.70 -2.94 3.13
CA ARG A 147 -27.44 -1.81 3.73
C ARG A 147 -28.90 -1.75 3.27
N ARG A 148 -29.18 -2.17 2.03
CA ARG A 148 -30.53 -2.19 1.44
C ARG A 148 -31.25 -3.53 1.67
N GLN A 149 -30.70 -4.39 2.53
CA GLN A 149 -31.22 -5.73 2.82
C GLN A 149 -31.25 -6.64 1.58
N GLY A 150 -30.29 -6.46 0.67
CA GLY A 150 -30.08 -7.38 -0.44
C GLY A 150 -29.72 -8.79 0.07
N ASN A 151 -30.14 -9.80 -0.69
CA ASN A 151 -29.96 -11.19 -0.33
C ASN A 151 -28.67 -11.78 -0.94
N LYS A 152 -28.47 -13.08 -0.80
CA LYS A 152 -27.30 -13.79 -1.33
C LYS A 152 -27.20 -13.69 -2.86
N ASP A 153 -28.32 -13.79 -3.57
CA ASP A 153 -28.36 -13.71 -5.03
C ASP A 153 -27.91 -12.33 -5.53
N ASP A 154 -28.29 -11.25 -4.83
CA ASP A 154 -27.84 -9.89 -5.13
C ASP A 154 -26.31 -9.76 -5.01
N ILE A 155 -25.71 -10.40 -4.00
CA ILE A 155 -24.26 -10.42 -3.79
C ILE A 155 -23.58 -11.25 -4.89
N ILE A 156 -24.11 -12.43 -5.21
CA ILE A 156 -23.59 -13.29 -6.28
C ILE A 156 -23.58 -12.53 -7.62
N ALA A 157 -24.71 -11.91 -7.98
CA ALA A 157 -24.84 -11.11 -9.19
C ALA A 157 -23.81 -9.95 -9.23
N PHE A 158 -23.59 -9.28 -8.10
CA PHE A 158 -22.56 -8.25 -8.00
C PHE A 158 -21.15 -8.82 -8.20
N LEU A 159 -20.81 -9.96 -7.60
CA LEU A 159 -19.49 -10.58 -7.77
C LEU A 159 -19.25 -11.00 -9.23
N GLU A 160 -20.28 -11.45 -9.94
CA GLU A 160 -20.24 -11.75 -11.39
C GLU A 160 -20.03 -10.49 -12.23
N GLU A 161 -20.77 -9.42 -11.97
CA GLU A 161 -20.63 -8.15 -12.68
C GLU A 161 -19.22 -7.56 -12.51
N ARG A 162 -18.63 -7.70 -11.31
CA ARG A 162 -17.25 -7.28 -11.04
C ARG A 162 -16.20 -8.15 -11.70
N ASN A 163 -16.60 -9.22 -12.40
CA ASN A 163 -15.75 -10.16 -13.12
C ASN A 163 -14.58 -10.65 -12.25
N LEU A 164 -14.90 -11.07 -11.03
CA LEU A 164 -13.90 -11.68 -10.14
C LEU A 164 -13.60 -13.11 -10.62
N PRO A 165 -12.33 -13.55 -10.64
CA PRO A 165 -11.94 -14.89 -11.08
C PRO A 165 -12.30 -15.91 -9.99
N LEU A 166 -13.59 -16.20 -9.89
CA LEU A 166 -14.20 -17.19 -9.01
C LEU A 166 -14.97 -18.18 -9.87
N ASP A 167 -14.83 -19.46 -9.57
CA ASP A 167 -15.78 -20.46 -10.03
C ASP A 167 -17.10 -20.32 -9.25
N GLU A 168 -18.10 -21.10 -9.63
CA GLU A 168 -19.43 -21.07 -9.02
C GLU A 168 -19.37 -21.35 -7.50
N ILE A 169 -18.63 -22.39 -7.11
CA ILE A 169 -18.47 -22.79 -5.70
C ILE A 169 -17.76 -21.69 -4.89
N GLY A 170 -16.67 -21.14 -5.40
CA GLY A 170 -15.92 -20.08 -4.73
C GLY A 170 -16.74 -18.79 -4.59
N ARG A 171 -17.64 -18.52 -5.54
CA ARG A 171 -18.55 -17.37 -5.49
C ARG A 171 -19.63 -17.55 -4.43
N GLU A 172 -20.23 -18.73 -4.36
CA GLU A 172 -21.20 -19.11 -3.32
C GLU A 172 -20.59 -18.95 -1.92
N LEU A 173 -19.41 -19.54 -1.70
CA LEU A 173 -18.69 -19.46 -0.42
C LEU A 173 -18.32 -18.02 -0.04
N LEU A 174 -17.90 -17.21 -1.02
CA LEU A 174 -17.57 -15.81 -0.77
C LEU A 174 -18.83 -15.00 -0.44
N ALA A 175 -19.95 -15.26 -1.11
CA ALA A 175 -21.22 -14.60 -0.84
C ALA A 175 -21.73 -14.91 0.57
N ASP A 176 -21.72 -16.20 0.98
CA ASP A 176 -22.06 -16.60 2.35
C ASP A 176 -21.19 -15.87 3.37
N ARG A 177 -19.86 -15.85 3.15
CA ARG A 177 -18.94 -15.13 4.02
C ARG A 177 -19.23 -13.64 4.10
N ILE A 178 -19.60 -12.98 2.99
CA ILE A 178 -19.93 -11.55 2.98
C ILE A 178 -21.18 -11.25 3.83
N ILE A 179 -22.17 -12.15 3.84
CA ILE A 179 -23.37 -12.01 4.68
C ILE A 179 -22.99 -12.18 6.15
N ASP A 180 -22.25 -13.24 6.48
CA ASP A 180 -21.86 -13.58 7.85
C ASP A 180 -20.85 -12.58 8.44
N GLN A 181 -19.95 -12.06 7.59
CA GLN A 181 -18.86 -11.17 7.96
C GLN A 181 -18.78 -9.99 6.98
N PRO A 182 -19.68 -8.99 7.09
CA PRO A 182 -19.69 -7.84 6.19
C PRO A 182 -18.31 -7.14 6.12
N PRO A 183 -17.77 -6.88 4.91
CA PRO A 183 -16.45 -6.30 4.77
C PRO A 183 -16.38 -4.86 5.28
N GLU A 184 -15.22 -4.49 5.82
CA GLU A 184 -14.90 -3.08 6.07
C GLU A 184 -14.74 -2.32 4.74
N LEU A 185 -14.99 -1.01 4.75
CA LEU A 185 -14.72 -0.19 3.58
C LEU A 185 -13.21 -0.12 3.36
N GLY A 186 -12.76 -0.59 2.20
CA GLY A 186 -11.38 -0.50 1.75
C GLY A 186 -11.13 0.79 0.95
N TYR A 187 -9.87 1.19 0.82
CA TYR A 187 -9.46 2.39 0.09
C TYR A 187 -8.48 2.14 -1.05
N LEU A 188 -8.04 0.90 -1.25
CA LEU A 188 -7.24 0.58 -2.43
C LEU A 188 -8.12 0.62 -3.67
N THR A 189 -7.50 0.84 -4.82
CA THR A 189 -8.19 0.74 -6.11
C THR A 189 -7.39 -0.22 -6.97
N ILE A 190 -8.00 -1.36 -7.31
CA ILE A 190 -7.34 -2.46 -8.01
C ILE A 190 -7.99 -2.68 -9.38
N SER A 191 -7.19 -2.54 -10.44
CA SER A 191 -7.65 -2.75 -11.81
C SER A 191 -7.66 -4.23 -12.21
N ASN A 192 -8.81 -4.75 -12.65
CA ASN A 192 -8.92 -6.12 -13.19
C ASN A 192 -8.13 -6.30 -14.50
N ALA A 193 -8.04 -5.27 -15.34
CA ALA A 193 -7.44 -5.35 -16.68
C ALA A 193 -5.90 -5.43 -16.69
N LEU A 194 -5.25 -5.18 -15.55
CA LEU A 194 -3.80 -5.06 -15.45
C LEU A 194 -3.21 -6.01 -14.43
N GLN A 195 -3.66 -7.28 -14.38
CA GLN A 195 -3.18 -8.26 -13.39
C GLN A 195 -3.32 -7.76 -11.94
N TRP A 196 -4.41 -7.04 -11.63
CA TRP A 196 -4.68 -6.52 -10.28
C TRP A 196 -3.67 -5.54 -9.72
N ARG A 197 -3.10 -4.70 -10.57
CA ARG A 197 -2.22 -3.63 -10.11
C ARG A 197 -2.94 -2.58 -9.26
N LEU A 198 -2.27 -2.22 -8.17
CA LEU A 198 -2.68 -1.13 -7.28
C LEU A 198 -2.57 0.23 -7.95
N GLN A 199 -3.64 1.01 -7.87
CA GLN A 199 -3.67 2.43 -8.21
C GLN A 199 -3.66 3.27 -6.93
N TYR A 200 -2.65 4.13 -6.81
CA TYR A 200 -2.37 4.88 -5.59
C TYR A 200 -3.22 6.15 -5.42
N ARG A 201 -3.87 6.64 -6.48
CA ARG A 201 -4.59 7.93 -6.47
C ARG A 201 -5.59 8.04 -5.32
N ARG A 202 -6.43 7.01 -5.12
CA ARG A 202 -7.44 7.03 -4.06
C ARG A 202 -6.81 7.16 -2.67
N ILE A 203 -5.81 6.35 -2.34
CA ILE A 203 -5.19 6.45 -1.01
C ILE A 203 -4.45 7.77 -0.80
N ILE A 204 -3.90 8.37 -1.87
CA ILE A 204 -3.32 9.72 -1.82
C ILE A 204 -4.39 10.75 -1.46
N ASP A 205 -5.53 10.73 -2.14
CA ASP A 205 -6.64 11.65 -1.88
C ASP A 205 -7.19 11.45 -0.45
N GLN A 206 -7.40 10.20 -0.03
CA GLN A 206 -7.93 9.87 1.31
C GLN A 206 -6.98 10.25 2.44
N ALA A 207 -5.66 10.13 2.24
CA ALA A 207 -4.66 10.55 3.22
C ALA A 207 -4.66 12.07 3.45
N GLN A 208 -5.09 12.87 2.46
CA GLN A 208 -5.25 14.32 2.61
C GLN A 208 -6.51 14.70 3.39
N MET A 209 -7.53 13.84 3.36
CA MET A 209 -8.83 14.00 4.02
C MET A 209 -8.88 13.41 5.44
N GLU A 210 -7.75 12.92 5.97
CA GLU A 210 -7.65 12.35 7.33
C GLU A 210 -8.61 11.17 7.56
N THR A 211 -8.72 10.34 6.53
CA THR A 211 -9.55 9.14 6.57
C THR A 211 -9.00 8.15 7.61
N LEU A 212 -9.87 7.65 8.50
CA LEU A 212 -9.45 6.70 9.54
C LEU A 212 -8.82 5.43 8.94
N GLY A 213 -7.57 5.18 9.30
CA GLY A 213 -6.75 4.07 8.80
C GLY A 213 -6.06 4.33 7.46
N VAL A 214 -6.07 5.58 6.96
CA VAL A 214 -5.25 6.04 5.83
C VAL A 214 -4.53 7.33 6.24
N GLU A 215 -3.30 7.21 6.69
CA GLU A 215 -2.53 8.31 7.30
C GLU A 215 -1.52 8.91 6.32
N ASN A 216 -1.46 10.24 6.25
CA ASN A 216 -0.37 10.96 5.62
C ASN A 216 0.78 11.17 6.63
N LEU A 217 1.93 10.55 6.38
CA LEU A 217 3.10 10.58 7.25
C LEU A 217 4.01 11.79 7.03
N LEU A 218 3.73 12.65 6.04
CA LEU A 218 4.48 13.87 5.77
C LEU A 218 3.94 15.11 6.49
N ARG A 219 2.75 15.03 7.10
CA ARG A 219 2.20 16.16 7.87
C ARG A 219 2.91 16.26 9.21
N GLU A 220 3.23 17.49 9.62
CA GLU A 220 3.66 17.78 10.98
C GLU A 220 2.56 17.32 11.93
N ARG A 221 2.85 16.30 12.74
CA ARG A 221 2.04 16.03 13.92
C ARG A 221 2.31 17.20 14.85
N LEU A 222 1.35 18.12 14.96
CA LEU A 222 1.29 19.04 16.09
C LEU A 222 1.30 18.15 17.35
N LEU A 223 2.44 18.15 18.04
CA LEU A 223 2.63 17.50 19.33
C LEU A 223 1.79 18.22 20.39
#